data_AF-A0A1R1LED2-F1
#
_entry.id   AF-A0A1R1LED2-F1
#
_cell.length_a   1.000
_cell.length_b   1.000
_cell.length_c   1.000
_cell.angle_alpha   90.00
_cell.angle_beta   90.00
_cell.angle_gamma   90.00
#
_symmetry.space_group_name_H-M   'P 1'
#
loop_
_entity.id
_entity.type
_entity.pdbx_description
1 polymer ?
#
loop_
_entity_poly.entity_id
_entity_poly.type
_entity_poly.pdbx_seq_one_letter_code
_entity_poly.pdbx_strand_id
1 'polypeptide(L)' 'MKSYQFFTNDGRGGTMLCDDDTLECAVSELTKRFKGVIKVQYGSEVWEAPEPPIQNPESPPPEQIDP' A
#
# COMPACT_ATOMS: atom_id res chain seq x y z
N MET A 1 21.87 6.61 -2.70
CA MET A 1 21.44 5.53 -1.79
C MET A 1 21.02 6.14 -0.46
N LYS A 2 19.76 5.95 -0.07
CA LYS A 2 19.17 6.51 1.16
C LYS A 2 18.39 5.43 1.91
N SER A 3 18.18 5.63 3.22
CA SER A 3 17.41 4.71 4.07
C SER A 3 15.96 5.19 4.20
N TYR A 4 15.03 4.43 3.64
CA TYR A 4 13.60 4.69 3.72
C TYR A 4 12.98 3.80 4.80
N GLN A 5 12.11 4.37 5.63
CA GLN A 5 11.27 3.59 6.54
C GLN A 5 9.96 3.25 5.86
N PHE A 6 9.54 2.00 5.92
CA PHE A 6 8.23 1.58 5.47
C PHE A 6 7.40 1.04 6.62
N PHE A 7 6.09 1.19 6.50
CA PHE A 7 5.11 0.75 7.49
C PHE A 7 4.06 -0.10 6.79
N THR A 8 3.68 -1.19 7.45
CA THR A 8 2.58 -2.05 7.04
C THR A 8 1.36 -1.86 7.93
N ASN A 9 0.20 -2.28 7.44
CA ASN A 9 -1.07 -2.20 8.15
C ASN A 9 -1.14 -3.07 9.43
N ASP A 10 -0.32 -4.10 9.54
CA ASP A 10 -0.20 -4.95 10.74
C ASP A 10 0.78 -4.39 11.79
N GLY A 11 1.28 -3.17 11.57
CA GLY A 11 2.23 -2.50 12.46
C GLY A 11 3.67 -2.97 12.30
N ARG A 12 3.98 -3.86 11.36
CA ARG A 12 5.34 -4.36 11.10
C ARG A 12 6.08 -3.52 10.05
N GLY A 13 6.73 -2.46 10.51
CA GLY A 13 7.60 -1.64 9.66
C GLY A 13 9.01 -2.21 9.47
N GLY A 14 9.77 -1.60 8.55
CA GLY A 14 11.17 -1.90 8.31
C GLY A 14 11.92 -0.75 7.67
N THR A 15 13.24 -0.94 7.49
CA THR A 15 14.07 0.01 6.74
C THR A 15 14.53 -0.64 5.44
N MET A 16 14.42 0.09 4.34
CA MET A 16 14.97 -0.31 3.04
C MET A 16 16.05 0.69 2.59
N LEU A 17 17.06 0.21 1.87
CA LEU A 17 18.07 1.05 1.23
C LEU A 17 17.76 1.11 -0.27
N CYS A 18 17.56 2.30 -0.80
CA CYS A 18 17.27 2.50 -2.23
C CYS A 18 17.77 3.87 -2.72
N ASP A 19 17.96 4.00 -4.02
CA ASP A 19 18.24 5.29 -4.67
C ASP A 19 16.94 6.02 -5.01
N ASP A 20 16.91 7.34 -4.85
CA ASP A 20 15.71 8.16 -5.03
C ASP A 20 15.08 7.98 -6.41
N ASP A 21 15.92 7.90 -7.45
CA ASP A 21 15.51 7.68 -8.84
C ASP A 21 14.80 6.34 -9.06
N THR A 22 14.91 5.43 -8.09
CA THR A 22 14.35 4.07 -8.14
C THR A 22 13.29 3.82 -7.07
N LEU A 23 12.88 4.85 -6.31
CA LEU A 23 11.97 4.71 -5.17
C LEU A 23 10.65 4.06 -5.58
N GLU A 24 10.02 4.51 -6.66
CA GLU A 24 8.73 3.98 -7.13
C GLU A 24 8.82 2.48 -7.48
N CYS A 25 9.90 2.08 -8.16
CA CYS A 25 10.19 0.67 -8.44
C CYS A 25 10.46 -0.12 -7.15
N ALA A 26 11.23 0.44 -6.22
CA ALA A 26 11.54 -0.20 -4.94
C ALA A 26 10.28 -0.42 -4.10
N VAL A 27 9.39 0.57 -4.03
CA VAL A 27 8.09 0.48 -3.37
C VAL A 27 7.19 -0.57 -4.04
N SER A 28 7.18 -0.62 -5.37
CA SER A 28 6.45 -1.64 -6.14
C SER A 28 6.97 -3.06 -5.87
N GLU A 29 8.27 -3.24 -5.68
CA GLU A 29 8.84 -4.53 -5.26
C GLU A 29 8.60 -4.84 -3.78
N LEU A 30 8.63 -3.82 -2.93
CA LEU A 30 8.40 -3.94 -1.50
C LEU A 30 6.97 -4.43 -1.21
N THR A 31 5.97 -3.88 -1.92
CA THR A 31 4.56 -4.30 -1.82
C THR A 31 4.32 -5.74 -2.29
N LYS A 32 5.15 -6.27 -3.21
CA LYS A 32 5.11 -7.69 -3.59
C LYS A 32 5.64 -8.62 -2.50
N ARG A 33 6.63 -8.16 -1.73
CA ARG A 33 7.28 -8.94 -0.66
C ARG A 33 6.54 -8.85 0.67
N PHE A 34 6.09 -7.65 1.03
CA PHE A 34 5.39 -7.35 2.27
C PHE A 34 3.95 -6.98 1.94
N LYS A 35 3.01 -7.81 2.37
CA LYS A 35 1.59 -7.47 2.24
C LYS A 35 1.25 -6.31 3.15
N GLY A 36 0.45 -5.38 2.63
CA GLY A 36 -0.10 -4.28 3.42
C GLY A 36 0.87 -3.14 3.70
N VAL A 37 1.93 -2.94 2.91
CA VAL A 37 2.72 -1.69 2.96
C VAL A 37 1.79 -0.51 2.67
N ILE A 38 1.62 0.37 3.65
CA ILE A 38 0.71 1.53 3.57
C ILE A 38 1.47 2.85 3.40
N LYS A 39 2.73 2.89 3.85
CA LYS A 39 3.50 4.13 3.91
C LYS A 39 4.99 3.88 3.76
N VAL A 40 5.66 4.76 3.03
CA VAL A 40 7.12 4.85 2.93
C VAL A 40 7.55 6.29 3.21
N GLN A 41 8.54 6.47 4.07
CA GLN A 41 8.97 7.78 4.56
C GLN A 41 10.49 7.95 4.47
N TYR A 42 10.92 9.12 4.03
CA TYR A 42 12.30 9.59 4.09
C TYR A 42 12.36 11.03 4.57
N GLY A 43 12.87 11.24 5.79
CA GLY A 43 12.86 12.56 6.42
C GLY A 43 11.44 13.12 6.51
N SER A 44 11.19 14.23 5.79
CA SER A 44 9.88 14.89 5.69
C SER A 44 9.03 14.41 4.50
N GLU A 45 9.61 13.66 3.56
CA GLU A 45 8.90 13.14 2.40
C GLU A 45 8.16 11.86 2.77
N VAL A 46 6.89 11.79 2.37
CA VAL A 46 5.99 10.67 2.64
C VAL A 46 5.35 10.24 1.33
N TRP A 47 5.46 8.94 1.05
CA TRP A 47 4.72 8.26 0.01
C TRP A 47 3.69 7.35 0.68
N GLU A 48 2.43 7.48 0.29
CA GLU A 48 1.33 6.63 0.78
C GLU A 48 0.77 5.83 -0.39
N ALA A 49 0.47 4.56 -0.14
CA ALA A 49 -0.18 3.74 -1.15
C ALA A 49 -1.58 4.34 -1.44
N PRO A 50 -2.01 4.41 -2.71
CA PRO A 50 -3.40 4.75 -3.00
C PRO A 50 -4.29 3.78 -2.22
N GLU A 51 -5.30 4.32 -1.54
CA GLU A 51 -6.25 3.48 -0.79
C GLU A 51 -6.74 2.35 -1.70
N PRO A 52 -6.76 1.09 -1.20
CA PRO A 52 -7.32 0.01 -1.99
C PRO A 52 -8.73 0.44 -2.38
N PRO A 53 -9.15 0.25 -3.66
CA PRO A 53 -10.49 0.60 -4.07
C PRO A 53 -11.44 -0.05 -3.08
N ILE A 54 -12.26 0.77 -2.41
CA ILE A 54 -13.28 0.30 -1.50
C ILE A 54 -14.13 -0.68 -2.32
N GLN A 55 -13.92 -1.98 -2.10
CA GLN A 55 -14.83 -2.99 -2.61
C GLN A 55 -16.11 -2.78 -1.81
N ASN A 56 -17.00 -1.91 -2.28
CA ASN A 56 -18.34 -1.77 -1.73
C ASN A 56 -18.95 -3.18 -1.68
N PRO A 57 -19.23 -3.75 -0.48
CA PRO A 57 -19.88 -5.04 -0.38
C PRO A 57 -21.40 -4.95 -0.63
N GLU A 58 -21.92 -3.78 -1.00
CA GLU A 58 -23.36 -3.53 -1.14
C GLU A 58 -23.74 -3.24 -2.60
N SER A 59 -23.78 -4.29 -3.41
CA SER A 59 -24.87 -4.40 -4.38
C SER A 59 -25.92 -5.30 -3.74
N PRO A 60 -27.11 -4.81 -3.38
CA PRO A 60 -28.17 -5.70 -2.94
C PRO A 60 -28.45 -6.72 -4.04
N PRO A 61 -28.69 -8.00 -3.72
CA PRO A 61 -29.10 -8.97 -4.72
C PRO A 61 -30.39 -8.46 -5.40
N PRO A 62 -30.54 -8.65 -6.72
CA PRO A 62 -31.77 -8.26 -7.40
C PRO A 62 -32.94 -8.97 -6.70
N GLU A 63 -33.86 -8.18 -6.16
CA GLU A 63 -35.08 -8.63 -5.53
C GLU A 63 -35.78 -9.58 -6.51
N GLN A 64 -35.84 -10.86 -6.16
CA GLN A 64 -36.51 -11.85 -6.99
C GLN A 64 -38.00 -11.56 -6.93
N ILE A 65 -38.54 -11.00 -8.01
CA ILE A 65 -39.97 -10.89 -8.22
C ILE A 65 -40.48 -12.32 -8.46
N ASP A 66 -40.99 -12.95 -7.39
CA ASP A 66 -41.76 -14.20 -7.48
C ASP A 66 -43.16 -13.88 -8.07
N PRO A 67 -43.81 -14.84 -8.75
CA PRO A 67 -44.55 -14.68 -10.02
C PRO A 67 -45.92 -14.00 -9.96
#